data_AF-A0A4Q5TGF5-F1
#
_entry.id   AF-A0A4Q5TGF5-F1
#
_cell.length_a   1.000
_cell.length_b   1.000
_cell.length_c   1.000
_cell.angle_alpha   90.00
_cell.angle_beta   90.00
_cell.angle_gamma   90.00
#
_symmetry.space_group_name_H-M   'P 1'
#
loop_
_entity.id
_entity.type
_entity.pdbx_description
1 polymer ?
#
loop_
_entity_poly.entity_id
_entity_poly.type
_entity_poly.pdbx_seq_one_letter_code
_entity_poly.pdbx_strand_id
1 'polypeptide(L)'
;MKKLLLLTLFFGVLMTSKSFAQAGDPPSVLQQMKDKVSPLMVEKTGLTAAQADRVIELNYETRMAAAALKDLPEAERVEKFKELKAAKEKKMSELLTADQIVAVKNFYEEMGKNAGKKP
;
A
#
# COMPACT_ATOMS: atom_id res chain seq x y z
N MET A 1 20.38 17.50 46.00
CA MET A 1 19.13 16.72 46.08
C MET A 1 18.30 16.97 44.83
N LYS A 2 17.78 15.87 44.27
CA LYS A 2 16.82 15.74 43.17
C LYS A 2 15.79 16.88 43.13
N LYS A 3 15.47 17.43 41.95
CA LYS A 3 14.12 17.35 41.35
C LYS A 3 14.24 17.37 39.83
N LEU A 4 13.57 16.39 39.23
CA LEU A 4 13.62 15.97 37.84
C LEU A 4 12.70 16.83 36.96
N LEU A 5 13.05 16.91 35.68
CA LEU A 5 12.23 17.30 34.52
C LEU A 5 10.93 16.49 34.42
N LEU A 6 9.87 17.10 33.86
CA LEU A 6 8.72 16.49 33.12
C LEU A 6 7.87 17.66 32.60
N LEU A 7 7.86 18.04 31.31
CA LEU A 7 7.37 17.34 30.11
C LEU A 7 5.94 16.79 30.28
N THR A 8 4.95 17.42 29.66
CA THR A 8 4.32 17.02 28.38
C THR A 8 2.86 17.50 28.35
N LEU A 9 2.55 18.26 27.29
CA LEU A 9 1.23 18.74 26.91
C LEU A 9 0.40 17.56 26.38
N PHE A 10 -0.68 17.18 27.06
CA PHE A 10 -1.64 16.19 26.57
C PHE A 10 -2.72 16.86 25.71
N PHE A 11 -2.63 16.65 24.41
CA PHE A 11 -3.65 16.97 23.42
C PHE A 11 -4.65 15.79 23.38
N GLY A 12 -5.80 15.96 24.01
CA GLY A 12 -6.88 14.96 24.01
C GLY A 12 -7.80 15.14 22.80
N VAL A 13 -7.43 14.58 21.64
CA VAL A 13 -8.38 14.37 20.53
C VAL A 13 -9.18 13.11 20.82
N LEU A 14 -10.47 13.30 21.07
CA LEU A 14 -11.48 12.24 21.12
C LEU A 14 -11.63 11.63 19.71
N MET A 15 -10.96 10.51 19.47
CA MET A 15 -11.26 9.66 18.32
C MET A 15 -12.52 8.83 18.65
N THR A 16 -13.64 9.23 18.04
CA THR A 16 -14.85 8.40 18.00
C THR A 16 -14.62 7.26 17.03
N SER A 17 -14.38 6.06 17.56
CA SER A 17 -14.28 4.83 16.79
C SER A 17 -15.67 4.42 16.27
N LYS A 18 -15.97 4.78 15.02
CA LYS A 18 -17.04 4.09 14.29
C LYS A 18 -16.49 2.72 13.86
N SER A 19 -17.02 1.68 14.48
CA SER A 19 -16.78 0.28 14.13
C SER A 19 -17.20 0.01 12.69
N PHE A 20 -16.24 -0.15 11.78
CA PHE A 20 -16.47 -0.71 10.45
C PHE A 20 -16.51 -2.23 10.57
N ALA A 21 -17.69 -2.78 10.86
CA ALA A 21 -17.96 -4.20 10.63
C ALA A 21 -18.10 -4.45 9.13
N GLN A 22 -17.42 -5.48 8.62
CA GLN A 22 -17.36 -5.92 7.22
C GLN A 22 -16.27 -5.30 6.32
N ALA A 23 -15.09 -5.14 6.88
CA ALA A 23 -13.80 -5.39 6.25
C ALA A 23 -12.81 -5.51 7.41
N GLY A 24 -11.86 -6.45 7.40
CA GLY A 24 -10.83 -6.46 8.44
C GLY A 24 -10.20 -5.08 8.59
N ASP A 25 -9.81 -4.69 9.81
CA ASP A 25 -9.14 -3.41 10.07
C ASP A 25 -8.00 -3.22 9.04
N PRO A 26 -7.88 -2.06 8.34
CA PRO A 26 -6.89 -1.86 7.28
C PRO A 26 -5.46 -2.33 7.57
N PRO A 27 -4.90 -2.19 8.79
CA PRO A 27 -3.61 -2.76 9.16
C PRO A 27 -3.58 -4.30 9.10
N SER A 28 -4.67 -4.96 9.50
CA SER A 28 -4.77 -6.43 9.46
C SER A 28 -4.81 -6.97 8.04
N VAL A 29 -5.46 -6.25 7.12
CA VAL A 29 -5.53 -6.63 5.69
C VAL A 29 -4.17 -6.47 5.03
N LEU A 30 -3.47 -5.36 5.29
CA LEU A 30 -2.14 -5.13 4.74
C LEU A 30 -1.15 -6.21 5.21
N GLN A 31 -1.18 -6.58 6.49
CA GLN A 31 -0.30 -7.64 6.99
C GLN A 31 -0.60 -8.98 6.33
N GLN A 32 -1.87 -9.37 6.22
CA GLN A 32 -2.26 -10.59 5.52
C GLN A 32 -1.84 -10.58 4.04
N MET A 33 -1.85 -9.41 3.39
CA MET A 33 -1.35 -9.28 2.02
C MET A 33 0.16 -9.51 1.94
N LYS A 34 0.93 -8.92 2.88
CA LYS A 34 2.37 -9.14 2.98
C LYS A 34 2.69 -10.61 3.20
N ASP A 35 2.03 -11.25 4.17
CA ASP A 35 2.26 -12.67 4.51
C ASP A 35 2.00 -13.61 3.32
N LYS A 36 1.00 -13.30 2.48
CA LYS A 36 0.63 -14.14 1.32
C LYS A 36 1.48 -13.87 0.09
N VAL A 37 1.80 -12.60 -0.19
CA VAL A 37 2.34 -12.18 -1.48
C VAL A 37 3.85 -12.00 -1.43
N SER A 38 4.40 -11.56 -0.30
CA SER A 38 5.83 -11.24 -0.17
C SER A 38 6.74 -12.42 -0.47
N PRO A 39 6.50 -13.65 0.06
CA PRO A 39 7.36 -14.80 -0.24
C PRO A 39 7.42 -15.13 -1.74
N LEU A 40 6.26 -15.11 -2.41
CA LEU A 40 6.19 -15.40 -3.84
C LEU A 40 6.82 -14.28 -4.68
N MET A 41 6.64 -13.03 -4.27
CA MET A 41 7.26 -11.90 -4.95
C MET A 41 8.79 -11.98 -4.87
N VAL A 42 9.35 -12.23 -3.70
CA VAL A 42 10.80 -12.43 -3.50
C VAL A 42 11.31 -13.52 -4.45
N GLU A 43 10.65 -14.68 -4.48
CA GLU A 43 11.03 -15.81 -5.33
C GLU A 43 11.02 -15.45 -6.82
N LYS A 44 9.98 -14.75 -7.30
CA LYS A 44 9.77 -14.49 -8.74
C LYS A 44 10.49 -13.26 -9.27
N THR A 45 10.86 -12.32 -8.41
CA THR A 45 11.38 -11.00 -8.83
C THR A 45 12.81 -10.71 -8.36
N GLY A 46 13.35 -11.53 -7.46
CA GLY A 46 14.68 -11.32 -6.89
C GLY A 46 14.76 -10.11 -5.94
N LEU A 47 13.61 -9.58 -5.50
CA LEU A 47 13.55 -8.55 -4.47
C LEU A 47 13.99 -9.09 -3.11
N THR A 48 14.54 -8.23 -2.27
CA THR A 48 14.64 -8.52 -0.84
C THR A 48 13.24 -8.53 -0.20
N ALA A 49 13.07 -9.23 0.92
CA ALA A 49 11.80 -9.23 1.66
C ALA A 49 11.33 -7.81 2.02
N ALA A 50 12.24 -6.92 2.42
CA ALA A 50 11.93 -5.53 2.74
C ALA A 50 11.44 -4.74 1.50
N GLN A 51 12.04 -4.96 0.33
CA GLN A 51 11.57 -4.36 -0.91
C GLN A 51 10.20 -4.91 -1.30
N ALA A 52 9.99 -6.22 -1.24
CA ALA A 52 8.70 -6.85 -1.55
C ALA A 52 7.57 -6.33 -0.65
N ASP A 53 7.81 -6.25 0.65
CA ASP A 53 6.85 -5.70 1.61
C ASP A 53 6.50 -4.24 1.29
N ARG A 54 7.49 -3.43 0.91
CA ARG A 54 7.27 -2.02 0.56
C ARG A 54 6.53 -1.86 -0.77
N VAL A 55 6.77 -2.74 -1.75
CA VAL A 55 6.01 -2.80 -3.01
C VAL A 55 4.54 -3.14 -2.73
N ILE A 56 4.28 -4.14 -1.88
CA ILE A 56 2.92 -4.55 -1.51
C ILE A 56 2.19 -3.41 -0.80
N GLU A 57 2.85 -2.76 0.14
CA GLU A 57 2.33 -1.60 0.87
C GLU A 57 2.02 -0.42 -0.06
N LEU A 58 2.96 -0.05 -0.94
CA LEU A 58 2.76 1.03 -1.90
C LEU A 58 1.55 0.76 -2.84
N ASN A 59 1.40 -0.47 -3.30
CA ASN A 59 0.24 -0.88 -4.10
C ASN A 59 -1.06 -0.81 -3.30
N TYR A 60 -1.04 -1.23 -2.04
CA TYR A 60 -2.18 -1.13 -1.14
C TYR A 60 -2.59 0.33 -0.89
N GLU A 61 -1.63 1.19 -0.51
CA GLU A 61 -1.83 2.63 -0.32
C GLU A 61 -2.43 3.26 -1.58
N THR A 62 -1.88 2.96 -2.76
CA THR A 62 -2.37 3.48 -4.05
C THR A 62 -3.81 3.02 -4.32
N ARG A 63 -4.15 1.76 -4.01
CA ARG A 63 -5.52 1.24 -4.16
C ARG A 63 -6.50 1.94 -3.23
N MET A 64 -6.10 2.16 -1.97
CA MET A 64 -6.94 2.86 -0.99
C MET A 64 -7.14 4.33 -1.38
N ALA A 65 -6.08 5.01 -1.82
CA ALA A 65 -6.15 6.37 -2.32
C ALA A 65 -7.07 6.48 -3.56
N ALA A 66 -6.94 5.55 -4.51
CA ALA A 66 -7.81 5.51 -5.69
C ALA A 66 -9.28 5.25 -5.31
N ALA A 67 -9.55 4.37 -4.33
CA ALA A 67 -10.90 4.11 -3.85
C ALA A 67 -11.55 5.34 -3.20
N ALA A 68 -10.75 6.21 -2.58
CA ALA A 68 -11.23 7.47 -2.01
C ALA A 68 -11.62 8.52 -3.06
N LEU A 69 -11.23 8.34 -4.34
CA LEU A 69 -11.59 9.26 -5.43
C LEU A 69 -13.00 9.02 -5.99
N LYS A 70 -13.71 7.98 -5.53
CA LYS A 70 -14.97 7.51 -6.13
C LYS A 70 -16.08 8.58 -6.18
N ASP A 71 -16.08 9.50 -5.21
CA ASP A 71 -17.13 10.52 -5.05
C ASP A 71 -16.78 11.82 -5.81
N LEU A 72 -15.61 11.89 -6.45
CA LEU A 72 -15.19 13.04 -7.24
C LEU A 72 -15.85 13.06 -8.64
N PRO A 73 -16.08 14.27 -9.21
CA PRO A 73 -16.45 14.43 -10.61
C PRO A 73 -15.49 13.70 -11.54
N GLU A 74 -15.97 13.18 -12.66
CA GLU A 74 -15.17 12.33 -13.56
C GLU A 74 -13.86 12.99 -14.01
N ALA A 75 -13.91 14.24 -14.44
CA ALA A 75 -12.72 14.97 -14.87
C ALA A 75 -11.67 15.08 -13.75
N GLU A 76 -12.11 15.43 -12.53
CA GLU A 76 -11.22 15.56 -11.38
C GLU A 76 -10.66 14.20 -10.93
N ARG A 77 -11.50 13.17 -10.93
CA ARG A 77 -11.10 11.79 -10.62
C ARG A 77 -10.04 11.28 -11.58
N VAL A 78 -10.17 11.55 -12.88
CA VAL A 78 -9.19 11.14 -13.90
C VAL A 78 -7.84 11.82 -13.66
N GLU A 79 -7.82 13.13 -13.40
CA GLU A 79 -6.59 13.86 -13.12
C GLU A 79 -5.92 13.38 -11.83
N LYS A 80 -6.69 13.23 -10.74
CA LYS A 80 -6.17 12.69 -9.46
C LYS A 80 -5.64 11.27 -9.60
N PHE A 81 -6.26 10.45 -10.45
CA PHE A 81 -5.78 9.09 -10.69
C PHE A 81 -4.46 9.08 -11.48
N LYS A 82 -4.26 10.00 -12.44
CA LYS A 82 -2.98 10.18 -13.13
C LYS A 82 -1.88 10.61 -12.15
N GLU A 83 -2.17 11.59 -11.28
CA GLU A 83 -1.24 12.04 -10.24
C GLU A 83 -0.83 10.88 -9.31
N LEU A 84 -1.79 10.07 -8.85
CA LEU A 84 -1.51 8.90 -8.01
C LEU A 84 -0.61 7.87 -8.72
N LYS A 85 -0.86 7.61 -10.01
CA LYS A 85 -0.01 6.71 -10.81
C LYS A 85 1.41 7.23 -10.93
N ALA A 86 1.59 8.50 -11.30
CA ALA A 86 2.90 9.11 -11.41
C ALA A 86 3.66 9.11 -10.07
N ALA A 87 2.97 9.41 -8.97
CA ALA A 87 3.55 9.35 -7.63
C ALA A 87 3.99 7.93 -7.25
N LYS A 88 3.18 6.91 -7.56
CA LYS A 88 3.55 5.51 -7.36
C LYS A 88 4.76 5.12 -8.20
N GLU A 89 4.78 5.47 -9.49
CA GLU A 89 5.90 5.17 -10.39
C GLU A 89 7.21 5.78 -9.89
N LYS A 90 7.17 7.05 -9.46
CA LYS A 90 8.32 7.72 -8.84
C LYS A 90 8.82 6.95 -7.60
N LYS A 91 7.93 6.66 -6.64
CA LYS A 91 8.29 5.90 -5.43
C LYS A 91 8.85 4.51 -5.77
N MET A 92 8.35 3.86 -6.82
CA MET A 92 8.86 2.56 -7.27
C MET A 92 10.28 2.68 -7.84
N SER A 93 10.55 3.74 -8.63
CA SER A 93 11.88 4.01 -9.19
C SER A 93 12.94 4.40 -8.16
N GLU A 94 12.53 4.97 -7.03
CA GLU A 94 13.42 5.26 -5.89
C GLU A 94 13.73 4.00 -5.08
N LEU A 95 12.84 2.98 -5.12
CA LEU A 95 12.95 1.74 -4.34
C LEU A 95 13.67 0.61 -5.11
N LEU A 96 13.51 0.56 -6.43
CA LEU A 96 13.84 -0.58 -7.28
C LEU A 96 14.68 -0.18 -8.49
N THR A 97 15.45 -1.13 -9.01
CA THR A 97 16.09 -0.99 -10.33
C THR A 97 15.08 -1.13 -11.46
N ALA A 98 15.43 -0.67 -12.67
CA ALA A 98 14.56 -0.82 -13.85
C ALA A 98 14.16 -2.28 -14.12
N ASP A 99 15.11 -3.22 -14.01
CA ASP A 99 14.85 -4.65 -14.20
C ASP A 99 13.90 -5.21 -13.13
N GLN A 100 14.06 -4.77 -11.88
CA GLN A 100 13.17 -5.15 -10.78
C GLN A 100 11.75 -4.58 -10.98
N ILE A 101 11.62 -3.37 -11.51
CA ILE A 101 10.30 -2.79 -11.84
C ILE A 101 9.60 -3.63 -12.91
N VAL A 102 10.32 -4.05 -13.95
CA VAL A 102 9.78 -4.93 -14.99
C VAL A 102 9.37 -6.29 -14.41
N ALA A 103 10.21 -6.89 -13.56
CA ALA A 103 9.90 -8.14 -12.89
C ALA A 103 8.63 -8.04 -12.01
N VAL A 104 8.51 -6.97 -11.23
CA VAL A 104 7.31 -6.68 -10.41
C VAL A 104 6.06 -6.51 -11.28
N LYS A 105 6.18 -5.79 -12.41
CA LYS A 105 5.06 -5.63 -13.36
C LYS A 105 4.59 -6.99 -13.89
N ASN A 106 5.51 -7.82 -14.37
CA ASN A 106 5.20 -9.15 -14.88
C ASN A 106 4.57 -10.04 -13.81
N PHE A 107 5.10 -10.01 -12.58
CA PHE A 107 4.56 -10.73 -11.43
C PHE A 107 3.08 -10.40 -11.16
N TYR A 108 2.71 -9.12 -11.13
CA TYR A 108 1.32 -8.73 -10.91
C TYR A 108 0.42 -9.02 -12.12
N GLU A 109 0.93 -8.94 -13.35
CA GLU A 109 0.19 -9.35 -14.55
C GLU A 109 -0.14 -10.85 -14.54
N GLU A 110 0.81 -11.70 -14.13
CA GLU A 110 0.60 -13.14 -13.97
C GLU A 110 -0.41 -13.46 -12.86
N MET A 111 -0.29 -12.80 -11.70
CA MET A 111 -1.29 -12.94 -10.63
C MET A 111 -2.69 -12.53 -11.11
N GLY A 112 -2.81 -11.44 -11.86
CA GLY A 112 -4.09 -10.99 -12.42
C GLY A 112 -4.71 -12.00 -13.41
N LYS A 113 -3.89 -12.56 -14.30
CA LYS A 113 -4.32 -13.60 -15.25
C LYS A 113 -4.82 -14.86 -14.52
N ASN A 114 -4.14 -15.25 -13.45
CA ASN A 114 -4.52 -16.43 -12.66
C ASN A 114 -5.78 -16.19 -11.81
N ALA A 115 -6.00 -14.96 -11.32
CA ALA A 115 -7.23 -14.61 -10.61
C ALA A 115 -8.49 -14.58 -11.52
N GLY A 116 -8.33 -14.27 -12.81
CA GLY A 116 -9.40 -14.30 -13.81
C GLY A 116 -9.75 -15.70 -14.34
N LYS A 117 -8.86 -16.68 -14.16
CA LYS A 117 -9.13 -18.09 -14.43
C LYS A 117 -9.82 -18.70 -13.21
N LYS A 118 -11.15 -18.53 -13.10
CA LYS A 118 -11.95 -19.40 -12.24
C LYS A 118 -11.82 -20.85 -12.75
N PRO A 119 -11.76 -21.86 -11.86
CA PRO A 119 -11.83 -23.26 -12.27
C PRO A 119 -13.13 -23.56 -13.04
#